data_AF-A0A5K1GUS1-F1
#
_entry.id   AF-A0A5K1GUS1-F1
#
_cell.length_a   1.000
_cell.length_b   1.000
_cell.length_c   1.000
_cell.angle_alpha   90.00
_cell.angle_beta   90.00
_cell.angle_gamma   90.00
#
_symmetry.space_group_name_H-M   'P 1'
#
loop_
_entity.id
_entity.type
_entity.pdbx_description
1 polymer ?
#
loop_
_entity_poly.entity_id
_entity_poly.type
_entity_poly.pdbx_seq_one_letter_code
_entity_poly.pdbx_strand_id
1 'polypeptide(L)' 'GCDGSILLDGSSGEKEALPNRDNSVRGYEVIDTIKTQLNSTCSGGNVVSCADIVAIAARDSVVA' A
#
# COMPACT_ATOMS: atom_id res chain seq x y z
N GLY A 1 1.81 -10.34 7.96
CA GLY A 1 1.18 -11.24 6.96
C GLY A 1 0.88 -10.41 5.72
N CYS A 2 -0.16 -10.70 4.94
CA CYS A 2 -0.65 -9.76 3.93
C CYS A 2 -1.70 -8.83 4.56
N ASP A 3 -1.28 -7.99 5.49
CA ASP A 3 -2.12 -7.13 6.33
C ASP A 3 -1.87 -5.62 6.10
N GLY A 4 -0.95 -5.29 5.19
CA GLY A 4 -0.59 -3.90 4.87
C GLY A 4 0.34 -3.25 5.89
N SER A 5 0.93 -4.00 6.83
CA SER A 5 1.85 -3.48 7.85
C SER A 5 3.03 -2.70 7.26
N ILE A 6 3.52 -3.13 6.09
CA ILE A 6 4.62 -2.45 5.38
C ILE A 6 4.29 -1.03 4.91
N LEU A 7 3.01 -0.66 4.87
CA LEU A 7 2.56 0.67 4.46
C LEU A 7 2.55 1.68 5.61
N LEU A 8 2.74 1.24 6.85
CA LEU A 8 2.74 2.11 8.02
C LEU A 8 4.06 2.87 8.15
N ASP A 9 3.96 4.17 8.38
CA ASP A 9 5.11 5.01 8.76
C ASP A 9 5.42 4.86 10.26
N GLY A 10 6.70 4.96 10.61
CA GLY A 10 7.16 4.95 11.99
C GLY A 10 8.59 4.44 12.13
N SER A 11 9.30 4.90 13.15
CA SER A 11 10.71 4.54 13.40
C SER A 11 10.94 3.05 13.70
N SER A 12 9.89 2.34 14.12
CA SER A 12 9.89 0.88 14.32
C SER A 12 9.07 0.15 13.25
N GLY A 13 8.64 0.84 12.19
CA GLY A 13 7.85 0.27 11.10
C GLY A 13 8.69 -0.53 10.13
N GLU A 14 8.04 -1.40 9.35
CA GLU A 14 8.73 -2.24 8.38
C GLU A 14 9.40 -1.43 7.26
N LYS A 15 8.92 -0.22 6.93
CA LYS A 15 9.56 0.67 5.95
C LYS A 15 11.01 1.00 6.30
N GLU A 16 11.32 1.13 7.59
CA GLU A 16 12.66 1.47 8.10
C GLU A 16 13.56 0.24 8.31
N ALA A 17 13.03 -0.96 8.09
CA ALA A 17 13.82 -2.18 8.16
C ALA A 17 14.91 -2.17 7.08
N LEU A 18 16.10 -2.67 7.43
CA LEU A 18 17.25 -2.78 6.52
C LEU A 18 16.92 -3.26 5.09
N PRO A 19 16.10 -4.30 4.87
CA PRO A 19 15.78 -4.75 3.51
C PRO A 19 14.85 -3.82 2.72
N ASN A 20 14.11 -2.93 3.39
CA ASN A 20 13.01 -2.16 2.79
C ASN A 20 13.35 -0.68 2.57
N ARG A 21 14.23 -0.11 3.40
CA ARG A 21 14.64 1.30 3.36
C ARG A 21 15.62 1.60 2.21
N ASP A 22 16.15 2.82 2.19
CA ASP A 22 17.17 3.27 1.22
C ASP A 22 16.74 3.04 -0.24
N ASN A 23 15.46 3.29 -0.53
CA ASN A 23 14.82 3.16 -1.85
C ASN A 23 14.76 1.72 -2.41
N SER A 24 14.83 0.70 -1.54
CA SER A 24 14.66 -0.71 -1.91
C SER A 24 13.20 -1.03 -2.26
N VAL A 25 12.28 -0.89 -1.30
CA VAL A 25 10.83 -0.97 -1.56
C VAL A 25 10.33 0.41 -1.98
N ARG A 26 9.48 0.45 -3.01
CA ARG A 26 9.04 1.68 -3.70
C ARG A 26 7.57 1.57 -4.12
N GLY A 27 6.97 2.70 -4.47
CA GLY A 27 5.57 2.77 -4.94
C GLY A 27 4.55 3.02 -3.83
N TYR A 28 4.99 3.45 -2.64
CA TYR A 28 4.10 3.81 -1.54
C TYR A 28 3.10 4.90 -1.95
N GLU A 29 3.58 5.89 -2.69
CA GLU A 29 2.83 7.02 -3.24
C GLU A 29 1.74 6.60 -4.24
N VAL A 30 1.98 5.50 -4.97
CA VAL A 30 1.00 4.91 -5.89
C VAL A 30 -0.13 4.27 -5.09
N ILE A 31 0.21 3.53 -4.04
CA ILE A 31 -0.77 2.91 -3.13
C ILE A 31 -1.60 3.98 -2.41
N ASP A 32 -0.98 5.07 -1.94
CA ASP A 32 -1.67 6.22 -1.32
C ASP A 32 -2.66 6.89 -2.28
N THR A 33 -2.25 7.04 -3.54
CA THR A 33 -3.10 7.60 -4.59
C THR A 33 -4.33 6.72 -4.84
N ILE A 34 -4.13 5.40 -5.00
CA ILE A 34 -5.22 4.44 -5.18
C ILE A 34 -6.15 4.48 -3.96
N LYS A 35 -5.60 4.47 -2.75
CA LYS A 35 -6.38 4.49 -1.51
C LYS A 35 -7.25 5.75 -1.41
N THR A 36 -6.68 6.90 -1.75
CA THR A 36 -7.39 8.19 -1.74
C THR A 36 -8.55 8.22 -2.73
N GLN A 37 -8.34 7.70 -3.95
CA GLN A 37 -9.40 7.60 -4.96
C GLN A 37 -10.52 6.65 -4.56
N LEU A 38 -10.18 5.48 -4.00
CA LEU A 38 -11.17 4.51 -3.52
C LEU A 38 -11.98 5.05 -2.35
N ASN A 39 -11.34 5.71 -1.39
CA ASN A 39 -12.03 6.35 -0.27
C ASN A 39 -13.01 7.44 -0.74
N SER A 40 -12.72 8.12 -1.85
CA SER A 40 -13.60 9.14 -2.43
C SER A 40 -14.77 8.54 -3.22
N THR A 41 -14.58 7.34 -3.77
CA THR A 41 -15.54 6.67 -4.66
C THR A 41 -16.54 5.80 -3.87
N CYS A 42 -16.09 5.11 -2.82
CA CYS A 42 -16.92 4.20 -2.05
C CYS A 42 -17.82 4.97 -1.07
N SER A 43 -19.15 4.80 -1.20
CA SER A 43 -20.14 5.38 -0.29
C SER A 43 -20.00 4.79 1.13
N GLY A 44 -19.19 5.44 1.97
CA GLY A 44 -18.75 4.92 3.27
C GLY A 44 -17.26 5.16 3.56
N GLY A 45 -16.48 5.63 2.57
CA GLY A 45 -15.08 5.96 2.73
C GLY A 45 -14.20 4.72 2.78
N ASN A 46 -13.65 4.43 3.96
CA ASN A 46 -12.56 3.49 4.21
C ASN A 46 -12.99 2.00 4.11
N VAL A 47 -13.60 1.61 2.99
CA VAL A 47 -14.21 0.28 2.77
C VAL A 47 -13.20 -0.74 2.25
N VAL A 48 -12.35 -0.35 1.31
CA VAL A 48 -11.33 -1.24 0.72
C VAL A 48 -10.07 -1.22 1.59
N SER A 49 -9.58 -2.39 2.01
CA SER A 49 -8.38 -2.46 2.85
C SER A 49 -7.10 -2.16 2.06
N CYS A 50 -6.06 -1.63 2.71
CA CYS A 50 -4.77 -1.40 2.05
C CYS A 50 -4.07 -2.70 1.64
N ALA A 51 -4.33 -3.80 2.37
CA ALA A 51 -3.84 -5.12 2.01
C ALA A 51 -4.41 -5.58 0.67
N ASP A 52 -5.72 -5.42 0.46
CA ASP A 52 -6.38 -5.78 -0.80
C ASP A 52 -5.89 -4.91 -1.96
N ILE A 53 -5.65 -3.61 -1.72
CA ILE A 53 -5.09 -2.71 -2.73
C ILE A 53 -3.73 -3.20 -3.21
N VAL A 54 -2.82 -3.56 -2.31
CA VAL A 54 -1.49 -4.08 -2.68
C VAL A 54 -1.62 -5.39 -3.45
N ALA A 55 -2.50 -6.30 -3.03
CA ALA A 55 -2.69 -7.58 -3.71
C ALA A 55 -3.21 -7.40 -5.15
N ILE A 56 -4.21 -6.52 -5.35
CA ILE A 56 -4.78 -6.25 -6.67
C ILE A 56 -3.78 -5.46 -7.54
N ALA A 57 -3.13 -4.43 -6.99
CA ALA A 57 -2.13 -3.65 -7.72
C ALA A 57 -0.96 -4.52 -8.20
N ALA A 58 -0.49 -5.46 -7.37
CA ALA A 58 0.54 -6.42 -7.75
C ALA A 58 0.08 -7.33 -8.89
N ARG A 59 -1.16 -7.86 -8.82
CA ARG A 59 -1.74 -8.68 -9.90
C ARG A 59 -1.80 -7.89 -11.21
N ASP A 60 -2.35 -6.67 -11.17
CA ASP A 60 -2.57 -5.87 -12.37
C ASP A 60 -1.25 -5.38 -12.98
N SER A 61 -0.21 -5.14 -12.15
CA SER A 61 1.14 -4.79 -12.62
C SER A 61 1.82 -5.88 -13.43
N VAL A 62 1.44 -7.15 -13.25
CA VAL A 62 1.98 -8.29 -14.03
C VAL A 62 1.24 -8.46 -15.37
N VAL A 63 -0.01 -8.00 -15.45
CA VAL A 63 -0.82 -8.08 -16.69
C VAL A 63 -0.38 -7.02 -17.71
N ALA A 64 0.12 -5.87 -17.23
CA ALA A 64 0.52 -4.72 -18.03
C ALA A 64 1.83 -4.91 -18.82
#